data_AF-A0A927GI90-F1
#
_entry.id   AF-A0A927GI90-F1
#
_cell.length_a   1.000
_cell.length_b   1.000
_cell.length_c   1.000
_cell.angle_alpha   90.00
_cell.angle_beta   90.00
_cell.angle_gamma   90.00
#
_symmetry.space_group_name_H-M   'P 1'
#
loop_
_entity.id
_entity.type
_entity.pdbx_description
1 polymer ?
#
loop_
_entity_poly.entity_id
_entity_poly.type
_entity_poly.pdbx_seq_one_letter_code
_entity_poly.pdbx_strand_id
1 'polypeptide(L)'
;MPFLYKMLADEIGAQTWISLAPNHIYLKQHNRKNGWYNTELTSYTFPIDAWLTASGYISRETIISGIYMDTLSAKQNVVLCLVDLAKGYERKVGPVAAEPFVNKCTDLALQHFPHYINAQLLQAETLRRKFERQTSKPKAQQVYAAMEAAYTRIFETGYREMPPQMYADWLQSVTTEKQKYQKKP
;
A
#
# COMPACT_ATOMS: atom_id res chain seq x y z
N MET A 1 13.41 3.27 -4.20
CA MET A 1 13.78 4.08 -5.39
C MET A 1 12.70 5.09 -5.81
N PRO A 2 11.39 4.77 -5.83
CA PRO A 2 10.34 5.72 -6.27
C PRO A 2 10.35 7.07 -5.54
N PHE A 3 10.57 7.09 -4.23
CA PHE A 3 10.63 8.34 -3.45
C PHE A 3 11.76 9.29 -3.89
N LEU A 4 12.96 8.76 -4.17
CA LEU A 4 14.08 9.58 -4.62
C LEU A 4 13.76 10.21 -5.98
N TYR A 5 13.24 9.43 -6.92
CA TYR A 5 12.83 9.95 -8.21
C TYR A 5 11.75 11.03 -8.06
N LYS A 6 10.74 10.81 -7.21
CA LYS A 6 9.69 11.79 -6.94
C LYS A 6 10.27 13.10 -6.42
N MET A 7 11.23 13.06 -5.49
CA MET A 7 11.90 14.27 -4.98
C MET A 7 12.66 15.00 -6.09
N LEU A 8 13.42 14.29 -6.93
CA LEU A 8 14.13 14.89 -8.05
C LEU A 8 13.18 15.48 -9.10
N ALA A 9 12.07 14.80 -9.38
CA ALA A 9 11.05 15.26 -10.30
C ALA A 9 10.38 16.54 -9.79
N ASP A 10 10.08 16.61 -8.50
CA ASP A 10 9.51 17.81 -7.87
C ASP A 10 10.48 18.99 -7.95
N GLU A 11 11.77 18.77 -7.70
CA GLU A 11 12.82 19.81 -7.76
C GLU A 11 12.89 20.47 -9.15
N ILE A 12 12.71 19.67 -10.22
CA ILE A 12 12.74 20.18 -11.60
C ILE A 12 11.35 20.59 -12.14
N GLY A 13 10.32 20.56 -11.29
CA GLY A 13 8.94 20.93 -11.67
C GLY A 13 8.22 19.91 -12.57
N ALA A 14 8.70 18.66 -12.64
CA ALA A 14 8.08 17.60 -13.44
C ALA A 14 6.86 16.99 -12.72
N GLN A 15 5.73 16.89 -13.46
CA GLN A 15 4.48 16.32 -12.96
C GLN A 15 4.60 14.79 -12.75
N THR A 16 4.90 14.40 -11.50
CA THR A 16 5.09 13.02 -11.09
C THR A 16 4.37 12.74 -9.78
N TRP A 17 3.75 11.58 -9.66
CA TRP A 17 3.04 11.11 -8.46
C TRP A 17 3.49 9.71 -8.10
N ILE A 18 3.44 9.40 -6.82
CA ILE A 18 3.58 8.02 -6.34
C ILE A 18 2.22 7.33 -6.51
N SER A 19 2.24 6.05 -6.87
CA SER A 19 1.06 5.18 -6.94
C SER A 19 1.37 3.82 -6.33
N LEU A 20 0.33 3.17 -5.83
CA LEU A 20 0.43 1.88 -5.12
C LEU A 20 -0.13 0.74 -5.97
N ALA A 21 0.50 -0.41 -5.82
CA ALA A 21 0.01 -1.73 -6.21
C ALA A 21 0.24 -2.69 -5.02
N PRO A 22 -0.35 -3.90 -5.00
CA PRO A 22 -0.07 -4.88 -3.96
C PRO A 22 1.44 -5.06 -3.73
N ASN A 23 1.88 -4.80 -2.50
CA ASN A 23 3.28 -4.88 -2.07
C ASN A 23 4.28 -4.03 -2.89
N HIS A 24 3.81 -3.05 -3.65
CA HIS A 24 4.66 -2.35 -4.62
C HIS A 24 4.31 -0.87 -4.77
N ILE A 25 5.32 -0.07 -5.14
CA ILE A 25 5.20 1.37 -5.36
C ILE A 25 5.82 1.71 -6.71
N TYR A 26 5.09 2.46 -7.53
CA TYR A 26 5.55 2.92 -8.83
C TYR A 26 5.19 4.40 -9.03
N LEU A 27 5.53 4.95 -10.20
CA LEU A 27 5.29 6.35 -10.51
C LEU A 27 4.22 6.51 -11.58
N LYS A 28 3.34 7.49 -11.40
CA LYS A 28 2.45 8.02 -12.45
C LYS A 28 2.95 9.38 -12.88
N GLN A 29 2.96 9.62 -14.18
CA GLN A 29 3.40 10.89 -14.77
C GLN A 29 2.41 11.32 -15.85
N HIS A 30 2.38 12.62 -16.11
CA HIS A 30 1.52 13.19 -17.12
C HIS A 30 2.31 14.15 -18.01
N ASN A 31 2.15 14.03 -19.33
CA ASN A 31 2.69 15.00 -20.27
C ASN A 31 1.72 15.27 -21.42
N ARG A 32 1.92 16.38 -22.15
CA ARG A 32 1.02 16.82 -23.22
C ARG A 32 0.96 15.86 -24.42
N LYS A 33 2.05 15.15 -24.73
CA LYS A 33 2.16 14.29 -25.92
C LYS A 33 1.49 12.94 -25.72
N ASN A 34 1.70 12.34 -24.55
CA ASN A 34 1.37 10.95 -24.26
C ASN A 34 0.23 10.80 -23.25
N GLY A 35 -0.23 11.89 -22.63
CA GLY A 35 -1.18 11.87 -21.52
C GLY A 35 -0.57 11.24 -20.27
N TRP A 36 -1.37 10.45 -19.56
CA TRP A 36 -0.93 9.68 -18.39
C TRP A 36 -0.10 8.46 -18.80
N TYR A 37 0.98 8.21 -18.07
CA TYR A 37 1.80 7.02 -18.22
C TYR A 37 2.44 6.62 -16.89
N ASN A 38 2.74 5.33 -16.75
CA ASN A 38 3.40 4.79 -15.57
C ASN A 38 4.89 4.62 -15.84
N THR A 39 5.70 4.78 -14.80
CA THR A 39 7.15 4.57 -14.84
C THR A 39 7.54 3.61 -13.73
N GLU A 40 8.10 2.46 -14.10
CA GLU A 40 8.58 1.44 -13.17
C GLU A 40 10.10 1.40 -13.15
N LEU A 41 10.69 1.88 -12.05
CA LEU A 41 12.13 2.03 -11.92
C LEU A 41 12.85 0.71 -11.62
N THR A 42 12.16 -0.26 -11.02
CA THR A 42 12.78 -1.56 -10.69
C THR A 42 12.91 -2.48 -11.89
N SER A 43 12.01 -2.36 -12.87
CA SER A 43 12.02 -3.15 -14.11
C SER A 43 12.53 -2.37 -15.32
N TYR A 44 12.77 -1.06 -15.18
CA TYR A 44 13.15 -0.14 -16.24
C TYR A 44 12.13 -0.16 -17.40
N THR A 45 10.84 0.04 -17.08
CA THR A 45 9.76 0.00 -18.09
C THR A 45 8.70 1.09 -17.88
N PHE A 46 7.87 1.30 -18.90
CA PHE A 46 6.65 2.11 -18.84
C PHE A 46 5.41 1.21 -18.96
N PRO A 47 4.99 0.53 -17.88
CA PRO A 47 3.89 -0.42 -17.94
C PRO A 47 2.56 0.28 -18.22
N ILE A 48 1.72 -0.31 -19.07
CA ILE A 48 0.35 0.17 -19.26
C ILE A 48 -0.55 -0.30 -18.11
N ASP A 49 -1.65 0.42 -17.86
CA ASP A 49 -2.58 0.10 -16.77
C ASP A 49 -3.13 -1.33 -16.87
N ALA A 50 -3.46 -1.79 -18.08
CA ALA A 50 -3.93 -3.16 -18.31
C ALA A 50 -2.94 -4.23 -17.82
N TRP A 51 -1.64 -3.96 -17.94
CA TRP A 51 -0.60 -4.85 -17.45
C TRP A 51 -0.48 -4.80 -15.93
N LEU A 52 -0.53 -3.60 -15.33
CA LEU A 52 -0.54 -3.46 -13.88
C LEU A 52 -1.74 -4.18 -13.26
N THR A 53 -2.92 -4.09 -13.89
CA THR A 53 -4.12 -4.78 -13.40
C THR A 53 -4.05 -6.29 -13.59
N ALA A 54 -3.61 -6.75 -14.77
CA ALA A 54 -3.56 -8.17 -15.09
C ALA A 54 -2.48 -8.91 -14.30
N SER A 55 -1.31 -8.30 -14.13
CA SER A 55 -0.21 -8.90 -13.38
C SER A 55 -0.36 -8.65 -11.87
N GLY A 56 -0.71 -7.45 -11.44
CA GLY A 56 -0.55 -7.00 -10.07
C GLY A 56 -1.63 -7.44 -9.08
N TYR A 57 -2.54 -8.36 -9.41
CA TYR A 57 -3.66 -8.76 -8.55
C TYR A 57 -4.51 -7.57 -8.07
N ILE A 58 -4.73 -6.62 -8.97
CA ILE A 58 -5.51 -5.41 -8.72
C ILE A 58 -6.91 -5.64 -9.27
N SER A 59 -7.89 -5.74 -8.38
CA SER A 59 -9.29 -5.86 -8.77
C SER A 59 -9.93 -4.49 -9.01
N ARG A 60 -11.06 -4.47 -9.72
CA ARG A 60 -11.85 -3.25 -9.93
C ARG A 60 -12.24 -2.58 -8.61
N GLU A 61 -12.58 -3.37 -7.60
CA GLU A 61 -12.96 -2.89 -6.27
C GLU A 61 -11.80 -2.16 -5.60
N THR A 62 -10.57 -2.67 -5.73
CA THR A 62 -9.37 -2.03 -5.16
C THR A 62 -8.98 -0.72 -5.84
N ILE A 63 -9.36 -0.56 -7.12
CA ILE A 63 -9.21 0.71 -7.84
C ILE A 63 -10.28 1.70 -7.38
N ILE A 64 -11.54 1.26 -7.29
CA ILE A 64 -12.66 2.11 -6.87
C ILE A 64 -12.51 2.59 -5.42
N SER A 65 -12.00 1.73 -4.53
CA SER A 65 -11.75 2.09 -3.14
C SER A 65 -10.53 3.00 -2.95
N GLY A 66 -9.75 3.24 -4.01
CA GLY A 66 -8.58 4.12 -3.99
C GLY A 66 -7.34 3.51 -3.32
N ILE A 67 -7.37 2.22 -2.94
CA ILE A 67 -6.21 1.60 -2.28
C ILE A 67 -5.06 1.35 -3.25
N TYR A 68 -5.35 1.18 -4.54
CA TYR A 68 -4.36 0.98 -5.61
C TYR A 68 -4.65 1.84 -6.84
N MET A 69 -3.58 2.06 -7.62
CA MET A 69 -3.58 2.78 -8.89
C MET A 69 -3.96 4.26 -8.87
N ASP A 70 -4.19 4.86 -7.71
CA ASP A 70 -4.41 6.31 -7.60
C ASP A 70 -3.10 7.10 -7.46
N THR A 71 -3.17 8.41 -7.71
CA THR A 71 -2.06 9.34 -7.50
C THR A 71 -2.04 9.85 -6.06
N LEU A 72 -0.91 9.68 -5.38
CA LEU A 72 -0.76 10.13 -4.00
C LEU A 72 -0.31 11.59 -3.91
N SER A 73 -0.95 12.32 -3.01
CA SER A 73 -0.53 13.65 -2.57
C SER A 73 0.74 13.60 -1.71
N ALA A 74 1.40 14.75 -1.53
CA ALA A 74 2.55 14.86 -0.64
C ALA A 74 2.24 14.42 0.80
N LYS A 75 1.03 14.75 1.31
CA LYS A 75 0.59 14.29 2.64
C LYS A 75 0.47 12.77 2.71
N GLN A 76 -0.13 12.14 1.68
CA GLN A 76 -0.22 10.68 1.62
C GLN A 76 1.16 10.02 1.50
N ASN A 77 2.11 10.62 0.79
CA ASN A 77 3.49 10.13 0.72
C ASN A 77 4.17 10.11 2.11
N VAL A 78 3.94 11.14 2.94
CA VAL A 78 4.42 11.17 4.33
C VAL A 78 3.75 10.07 5.17
N VAL A 79 2.46 9.82 4.95
CA VAL A 79 1.74 8.71 5.61
C VAL A 79 2.36 7.35 5.29
N LEU A 80 2.83 7.11 4.05
CA LEU A 80 3.54 5.88 3.72
C LEU A 80 4.77 5.69 4.62
N CYS A 81 5.61 6.73 4.73
CA CYS A 81 6.79 6.73 5.58
C CYS A 81 6.46 6.55 7.06
N LEU A 82 5.36 7.14 7.54
CA LEU A 82 4.90 7.01 8.93
C LEU A 82 4.55 5.55 9.27
N VAL A 83 3.88 4.85 8.37
CA VAL A 83 3.55 3.42 8.57
C VAL A 83 4.79 2.55 8.49
N ASP A 84 5.72 2.85 7.59
CA ASP A 84 7.00 2.14 7.51
C ASP A 84 7.83 2.35 8.78
N LEU A 85 7.82 3.55 9.35
CA LEU A 85 8.44 3.86 10.64
C LEU A 85 7.80 3.04 11.78
N ALA A 86 6.46 2.96 11.82
CA ALA A 86 5.75 2.16 12.81
C ALA A 86 6.13 0.67 12.74
N LYS A 87 6.13 0.09 11.52
CA LYS A 87 6.54 -1.30 11.28
C LYS A 87 8.01 -1.51 11.64
N GLY A 88 8.90 -0.57 11.29
CA GLY A 88 10.32 -0.63 11.63
C GLY A 88 10.57 -0.58 13.14
N TYR A 89 9.86 0.29 13.85
CA TYR A 89 9.91 0.38 15.30
C TYR A 89 9.41 -0.90 15.96
N GLU A 90 8.28 -1.44 15.50
CA GLU A 90 7.74 -2.72 15.97
C GLU A 90 8.76 -3.85 15.85
N ARG A 91 9.43 -3.98 14.69
CA ARG A 91 10.47 -5.00 14.49
C ARG A 91 11.64 -4.84 15.46
N LYS A 92 11.96 -3.61 15.86
CA LYS A 92 13.10 -3.30 16.73
C LYS A 92 12.83 -3.60 18.20
N VAL A 93 11.66 -3.24 18.72
CA VAL A 93 11.36 -3.31 20.16
C VAL A 93 10.34 -4.41 20.53
N GLY A 94 9.78 -5.08 19.53
CA GLY A 94 8.74 -6.08 19.68
C GLY A 94 7.33 -5.48 19.75
N PRO A 95 6.30 -6.29 19.43
CA PRO A 95 4.93 -5.81 19.23
C PRO A 95 4.26 -5.26 20.48
N VAL A 96 4.60 -5.81 21.66
CA VAL A 96 4.00 -5.37 22.93
C VAL A 96 4.49 -3.97 23.31
N ALA A 97 5.80 -3.74 23.24
CA ALA A 97 6.40 -2.45 23.57
C ALA A 97 6.07 -1.38 22.52
N ALA A 98 5.92 -1.78 21.26
CA ALA A 98 5.61 -0.87 20.16
C ALA A 98 4.15 -0.45 20.07
N GLU A 99 3.19 -1.21 20.64
CA GLU A 99 1.75 -0.99 20.49
C GLU A 99 1.32 0.49 20.66
N PRO A 100 1.73 1.23 21.71
CA PRO A 100 1.31 2.63 21.86
C PRO A 100 1.81 3.55 20.74
N PHE A 101 3.01 3.28 20.21
CA PHE A 101 3.58 4.05 19.10
C PHE A 101 2.91 3.66 17.77
N VAL A 102 2.73 2.36 17.54
CA VAL A 102 2.06 1.84 16.34
C VAL A 102 0.64 2.40 16.24
N ASN A 103 -0.14 2.41 17.32
CA ASN A 103 -1.48 2.99 17.33
C ASN A 103 -1.48 4.48 16.98
N LYS A 104 -0.57 5.28 17.56
CA LYS A 104 -0.44 6.70 17.20
C LYS A 104 -0.14 6.89 15.72
N CYS A 105 0.75 6.07 15.16
CA CYS A 105 1.10 6.14 13.75
C CYS A 105 -0.06 5.71 12.84
N THR A 106 -0.77 4.62 13.16
CA THR A 106 -1.89 4.14 12.35
C THR A 106 -3.09 5.09 12.43
N ASP A 107 -3.40 5.65 13.60
CA ASP A 107 -4.49 6.61 13.76
C ASP A 107 -4.22 7.88 12.95
N LEU A 108 -3.01 8.44 13.03
CA LEU A 108 -2.61 9.61 12.25
C LEU A 108 -2.56 9.30 10.74
N ALA A 109 -2.07 8.11 10.37
CA ALA A 109 -2.06 7.66 8.98
C ALA A 109 -3.48 7.62 8.40
N LEU A 110 -4.42 7.00 9.12
CA LEU A 110 -5.80 6.86 8.67
C LEU A 110 -6.59 8.18 8.73
N GLN A 111 -6.18 9.14 9.55
CA GLN A 111 -6.73 10.50 9.50
C GLN A 111 -6.40 11.22 8.18
N HIS A 112 -5.21 11.00 7.62
CA HIS A 112 -4.73 11.69 6.42
C HIS A 112 -4.80 10.85 5.14
N PHE A 113 -4.96 9.54 5.26
CA PHE A 113 -5.12 8.60 4.16
C PHE A 113 -6.04 7.43 4.61
N PRO A 114 -7.37 7.66 4.68
CA PRO A 114 -8.31 6.73 5.33
C PRO A 114 -8.34 5.32 4.74
N HIS A 115 -8.12 5.22 3.43
CA HIS A 115 -8.11 3.96 2.68
C HIS A 115 -6.69 3.39 2.52
N TYR A 116 -5.68 3.87 3.26
CA TYR A 116 -4.35 3.29 3.16
C TYR A 116 -4.29 1.88 3.75
N ILE A 117 -4.27 0.89 2.86
CA ILE A 117 -4.42 -0.52 3.22
C ILE A 117 -3.38 -1.02 4.23
N ASN A 118 -2.11 -0.58 4.12
CA ASN A 118 -1.06 -1.00 5.05
C ASN A 118 -1.25 -0.44 6.46
N ALA A 119 -1.84 0.75 6.61
CA ALA A 119 -2.18 1.30 7.91
C ALA A 119 -3.34 0.51 8.55
N GLN A 120 -4.36 0.20 7.74
CA GLN A 120 -5.51 -0.61 8.18
C GLN A 120 -5.08 -2.01 8.62
N LEU A 121 -4.25 -2.68 7.83
CA LEU A 121 -3.71 -4.00 8.16
C LEU A 121 -2.89 -3.98 9.46
N LEU A 122 -2.03 -2.96 9.64
CA LEU A 122 -1.23 -2.82 10.86
C LEU A 122 -2.10 -2.55 12.10
N GLN A 123 -3.15 -1.75 11.95
CA GLN A 123 -4.13 -1.51 13.02
C GLN A 123 -4.89 -2.80 13.37
N ALA A 124 -5.38 -3.55 12.38
CA ALA A 124 -6.10 -4.80 12.58
C ALA A 124 -5.22 -5.85 13.28
N GLU A 125 -3.96 -6.00 12.85
CA GLU A 125 -3.02 -6.94 13.46
C GLU A 125 -2.67 -6.55 14.91
N THR A 126 -2.53 -5.25 15.18
CA THR A 126 -2.29 -4.75 16.55
C THR A 126 -3.49 -5.04 17.45
N LEU A 127 -4.72 -4.85 16.95
CA LEU A 127 -5.95 -5.20 17.66
C LEU A 127 -6.07 -6.71 17.91
N ARG A 128 -5.73 -7.54 16.92
CA ARG A 128 -5.71 -9.01 17.06
C ARG A 128 -4.78 -9.45 18.19
N ARG A 129 -3.54 -8.96 18.20
CA ARG A 129 -2.56 -9.27 19.27
C ARG A 129 -3.04 -8.77 20.63
N LYS A 130 -3.71 -7.62 20.68
CA LYS A 130 -4.28 -7.07 21.92
C LYS A 130 -5.43 -7.93 22.44
N PHE A 131 -6.27 -8.45 21.55
CA PHE A 131 -7.34 -9.38 21.88
C PHE A 131 -6.78 -10.69 22.45
N GLU A 132 -5.78 -11.28 21.80
CA GLU A 132 -5.14 -12.54 22.23
C GLU A 132 -4.51 -12.47 23.63
N ARG A 133 -4.01 -11.29 24.03
CA ARG A 133 -3.43 -11.05 25.35
C ARG A 133 -4.46 -10.75 26.44
N GLN A 134 -5.73 -10.55 26.07
CA GLN A 134 -6.75 -10.12 27.01
C GLN A 134 -7.35 -11.30 27.78
N THR A 135 -7.27 -11.24 29.11
CA THR A 135 -7.85 -12.24 30.01
C THR A 135 -9.21 -11.81 30.57
N SER A 136 -9.52 -10.51 30.54
CA SER A 136 -10.77 -9.94 31.05
C SER A 136 -11.88 -9.97 29.99
N LYS A 137 -13.00 -10.67 30.26
CA LYS A 137 -14.13 -10.81 29.31
C LYS A 137 -14.67 -9.47 28.78
N PRO A 138 -14.97 -8.44 29.61
CA PRO A 138 -15.51 -7.18 29.10
C PRO A 138 -14.54 -6.44 28.18
N LYS A 139 -13.25 -6.41 28.55
CA LYS A 139 -12.22 -5.77 27.73
C LYS A 139 -11.95 -6.57 26.45
N ALA A 140 -12.02 -7.90 26.50
CA ALA A 140 -11.84 -8.77 25.32
C ALA A 140 -12.95 -8.50 24.29
N GLN A 141 -14.20 -8.35 24.75
CA GLN A 141 -15.32 -8.04 23.88
C GLN A 141 -15.18 -6.67 23.19
N GLN A 142 -14.71 -5.64 23.91
CA GLN A 142 -14.45 -4.32 23.32
C GLN A 142 -13.35 -4.36 22.26
N VAL A 143 -12.22 -5.03 22.55
CA VAL A 143 -11.12 -5.16 21.58
C VAL A 143 -11.54 -6.01 20.38
N TYR A 144 -12.34 -7.06 20.60
CA TYR A 144 -12.88 -7.89 19.53
C TYR A 144 -13.77 -7.09 18.58
N ALA A 145 -14.71 -6.29 19.10
CA ALA A 145 -15.58 -5.45 18.26
C ALA A 145 -14.76 -4.44 17.43
N ALA A 146 -13.72 -3.83 18.02
CA ALA A 146 -12.82 -2.95 17.29
C ALA A 146 -12.02 -3.69 16.20
N MET A 147 -11.55 -4.90 16.50
CA MET A 147 -10.82 -5.77 15.57
C MET A 147 -11.72 -6.18 14.39
N GLU A 148 -12.95 -6.63 14.67
CA GLU A 148 -13.94 -7.00 13.66
C GLU A 148 -14.24 -5.81 12.74
N ALA A 149 -14.50 -4.63 13.30
CA ALA A 149 -14.71 -3.41 12.52
C ALA A 149 -13.51 -3.06 11.64
N ALA A 150 -12.28 -3.28 12.11
CA ALA A 150 -11.08 -3.05 11.30
C ALA A 150 -10.98 -4.04 10.12
N TYR A 151 -11.29 -5.32 10.33
CA TYR A 151 -11.31 -6.31 9.25
C TYR A 151 -12.44 -6.06 8.25
N THR A 152 -13.62 -5.64 8.70
CA THR A 152 -14.74 -5.27 7.83
C THR A 152 -14.35 -4.11 6.91
N ARG A 153 -13.71 -3.05 7.45
CA ARG A 153 -13.20 -1.95 6.62
C ARG A 153 -12.22 -2.42 5.55
N ILE A 154 -11.29 -3.31 5.90
CA ILE A 154 -10.32 -3.89 4.94
C ILE A 154 -11.04 -4.70 3.86
N PHE A 155 -12.06 -5.48 4.25
CA PHE A 155 -12.83 -6.28 3.31
C PHE A 155 -13.60 -5.40 2.32
N GLU A 156 -14.19 -4.30 2.79
CA GLU A 156 -14.95 -3.32 1.98
C GLU A 156 -14.08 -2.62 0.93
N THR A 157 -12.76 -2.52 1.12
CA THR A 157 -11.87 -1.95 0.09
C THR A 157 -11.63 -2.91 -1.09
N GLY A 158 -12.12 -4.15 -1.02
CA GLY A 158 -11.82 -5.20 -1.99
C GLY A 158 -10.43 -5.80 -1.82
N TYR A 159 -9.73 -5.50 -0.72
CA TYR A 159 -8.41 -6.07 -0.47
C TYR A 159 -8.48 -7.59 -0.35
N ARG A 160 -7.48 -8.25 -0.94
CA ARG A 160 -7.24 -9.67 -0.85
C ARG A 160 -5.75 -9.86 -0.63
N GLU A 161 -5.40 -10.64 0.38
CA GLU A 161 -4.02 -11.06 0.56
C GLU A 161 -3.61 -11.94 -0.62
N MET A 162 -2.47 -11.62 -1.23
CA MET A 162 -1.93 -12.41 -2.33
C MET A 162 -1.30 -13.68 -1.75
N PRO A 163 -1.77 -14.89 -2.13
CA PRO A 163 -1.14 -16.12 -1.66
C PRO A 163 0.35 -16.17 -2.04
N PRO A 164 1.24 -16.72 -1.20
CA PRO A 164 2.68 -16.75 -1.47
C PRO A 164 3.05 -17.39 -2.83
N GLN A 165 2.34 -18.46 -3.21
CA GLN A 165 2.54 -19.12 -4.50
C GLN A 165 2.21 -18.19 -5.68
N MET A 166 1.08 -17.47 -5.56
CA MET A 166 0.66 -16.50 -6.58
C MET A 166 1.64 -15.33 -6.69
N TYR A 167 2.25 -14.89 -5.58
CA TYR A 167 3.30 -13.88 -5.61
C TYR A 167 4.56 -14.37 -6.34
N ALA A 168 4.95 -15.64 -6.12
CA ALA A 168 6.07 -16.24 -6.84
C ALA A 168 5.79 -16.37 -8.35
N ASP A 169 4.60 -16.84 -8.70
CA ASP A 169 4.16 -16.98 -10.09
C ASP A 169 4.06 -15.60 -10.77
N TRP A 170 3.59 -14.58 -10.04
CA TRP A 170 3.58 -13.19 -10.49
C TRP A 170 4.98 -12.69 -10.82
N LEU A 171 5.95 -12.82 -9.91
CA LEU A 171 7.35 -12.42 -10.14
C LEU A 171 7.94 -13.08 -11.40
N GLN A 172 7.61 -14.36 -11.62
CA GLN A 172 8.03 -15.09 -12.80
C GLN A 172 7.39 -14.53 -14.08
N SER A 173 6.07 -14.31 -14.08
CA SER A 173 5.34 -13.75 -15.23
C SER A 173 5.81 -12.35 -15.63
N VAL A 174 6.16 -11.50 -14.66
CA VAL A 174 6.72 -10.16 -14.93
C VAL A 174 8.04 -10.25 -15.69
N THR A 175 8.81 -11.30 -15.43
CA THR A 175 10.09 -11.54 -16.09
C THR A 175 9.91 -12.10 -17.50
N THR A 176 9.00 -13.06 -17.70
CA THR A 176 8.81 -13.75 -18.99
C THR A 176 7.95 -12.98 -19.98
N GLU A 177 6.95 -12.21 -19.53
CA GLU A 177 6.00 -11.54 -20.43
C GLU A 177 6.33 -10.06 -20.72
N LYS A 178 7.51 -9.61 -20.29
CA LYS A 178 7.97 -8.21 -20.30
C LYS A 178 7.75 -7.50 -21.65
N GLN A 179 7.83 -8.20 -22.79
CA GLN A 179 7.73 -7.62 -24.13
C GLN A 179 6.30 -7.37 -24.61
N LYS A 180 5.30 -8.12 -24.10
CA LYS A 180 3.91 -8.04 -24.60
C LYS A 180 3.23 -6.73 -24.24
N TYR A 181 3.68 -6.06 -23.18
CA TYR A 181 2.95 -4.96 -22.57
C TYR A 181 3.80 -3.72 -22.26
N GLN A 182 5.00 -3.66 -22.83
CA GLN A 182 5.77 -2.42 -22.86
C GLN A 182 5.23 -1.50 -23.95
N LYS A 183 5.03 -0.22 -23.60
CA LYS A 183 4.84 0.82 -24.60
C LYS A 183 6.14 0.92 -25.41
N LYS A 184 6.10 0.53 -26.70
CA LYS A 184 7.25 0.73 -27.61
C LYS A 184 7.49 2.24 -27.77
N PRO A 185 8.76 2.69 -27.81
CA PRO A 185 9.12 4.10 -27.86
C PRO A 185 8.53 4.83 -29.08
#